data_AF-A0A9Q8PMD0-F1
#
_entry.id   AF-A0A9Q8PMD0-F1
#
_cell.length_a   1.000
_cell.length_b   1.000
_cell.length_c   1.000
_cell.angle_alpha   90.00
_cell.angle_beta   90.00
_cell.angle_gamma   90.00
#
_symmetry.space_group_name_H-M   'P 1'
#
loop_
_entity.id
_entity.type
_entity.pdbx_description
1 polymer ?
#
loop_
_entity_poly.entity_id
_entity_poly.type
_entity_poly.pdbx_seq_one_letter_code
_entity_poly.pdbx_strand_id
1 'polypeptide(L)'
;MATTHEAAATIDVVIIDVVIIGARISGMTLAIDLIRLGHGRSFLIIEKGHRIGGTWFDTFAPNPDWSRECPTQPEIQRYLTGTQTIGLRFVVSAVGQLKLPKYPKIPGIEDFAGLDLRGKRVAVIGNGATAIQIVPELAKTAKSLVVFQRSPNWVTPRDDSTISAWRQSMDIREAYWSVLVDTDGETHQTLKSIASQQLNTQLPGDERSELRKVLTPNYPPGCKRILISDDYYPALGKPHVTLKTAAIEKITDEGIRASTGWNSAKVDGIIYATGFQATQFLSPIHIGVSGQDTLAERWTKGAYAFKGIMVPKLPNFAIMYGPNTDLGHSARGYLRITPRESATKAWNDKLQASLGRSTLASDQCSSWYKSDNGLIATNWSETVVDYQLEVSTIDWSEYEMQGPGASDLRAKGRVSWSRVVEESQPWFSSWTSVISIGLPVRVLAAATLLSSRWLQTLILPG
;
A
#
# COMPACT_ATOMS: atom_id res chain seq x y z
N MET A 1 -40.64 -6.25 -34.93
CA MET A 1 -40.43 -5.02 -34.14
C MET A 1 -40.41 -5.38 -32.67
N ALA A 2 -39.24 -5.41 -32.04
CA ALA A 2 -39.05 -5.19 -30.61
C ALA A 2 -37.56 -4.97 -30.39
N THR A 3 -37.21 -3.72 -30.08
CA THR A 3 -35.90 -3.23 -29.67
C THR A 3 -35.55 -3.75 -28.28
N THR A 4 -34.34 -4.26 -28.08
CA THR A 4 -33.73 -4.30 -26.74
C THR A 4 -32.26 -3.90 -26.88
N HIS A 5 -31.95 -2.71 -26.36
CA HIS A 5 -30.59 -2.22 -26.15
C HIS A 5 -29.94 -3.06 -25.05
N GLU A 6 -28.71 -3.52 -25.23
CA GLU A 6 -27.88 -4.00 -24.13
C GLU A 6 -26.50 -3.35 -24.20
N ALA A 7 -26.14 -2.72 -23.07
CA ALA A 7 -25.09 -1.73 -22.91
C ALA A 7 -23.68 -2.33 -22.82
N ALA A 8 -22.68 -1.54 -23.22
CA ALA A 8 -21.25 -1.90 -23.23
C ALA A 8 -20.66 -2.15 -21.84
N ALA A 9 -19.76 -3.14 -21.71
CA ALA A 9 -19.13 -3.55 -20.45
C ALA A 9 -17.80 -2.83 -20.17
N THR A 10 -17.71 -2.27 -18.96
CA THR A 10 -16.67 -1.39 -18.39
C THR A 10 -15.49 -2.19 -17.77
N ILE A 11 -14.33 -1.55 -17.62
CA ILE A 11 -13.05 -2.13 -17.13
C ILE A 11 -12.91 -2.00 -15.62
N ASP A 12 -12.49 -3.07 -14.93
CA ASP A 12 -12.38 -3.09 -13.46
C ASP A 12 -10.95 -2.96 -12.91
N VAL A 13 -10.77 -1.97 -12.03
CA VAL A 13 -9.66 -1.78 -11.09
C VAL A 13 -9.93 -2.67 -9.86
N VAL A 14 -9.00 -3.53 -9.41
CA VAL A 14 -9.15 -4.25 -8.13
C VAL A 14 -8.50 -3.38 -7.10
N ILE A 15 -9.42 -2.81 -6.36
CA ILE A 15 -9.23 -2.06 -5.16
C ILE A 15 -9.07 -3.11 -4.07
N ILE A 16 -7.86 -3.23 -3.51
CA ILE A 16 -7.64 -3.93 -2.26
C ILE A 16 -8.17 -3.01 -1.17
N ASP A 17 -9.23 -3.45 -0.54
CA ASP A 17 -9.99 -2.65 0.41
C ASP A 17 -9.27 -2.53 1.75
N VAL A 18 -8.49 -3.55 2.15
CA VAL A 18 -7.78 -3.57 3.43
C VAL A 18 -6.37 -4.15 3.28
N VAL A 19 -5.33 -3.41 3.68
CA VAL A 19 -3.98 -3.97 3.85
C VAL A 19 -3.70 -4.14 5.33
N ILE A 20 -3.35 -5.34 5.74
CA ILE A 20 -3.01 -5.71 7.12
C ILE A 20 -1.50 -5.86 7.18
N ILE A 21 -0.84 -5.09 8.05
CA ILE A 21 0.62 -5.17 8.24
C ILE A 21 0.89 -5.92 9.54
N GLY A 22 1.52 -7.08 9.44
CA GLY A 22 1.80 -8.02 10.52
C GLY A 22 0.82 -9.19 10.54
N ALA A 23 1.34 -10.42 10.47
CA ALA A 23 0.58 -11.66 10.54
C ALA A 23 0.63 -12.28 11.94
N ARG A 24 0.52 -11.44 12.98
CA ARG A 24 0.31 -11.85 14.37
C ARG A 24 -1.15 -12.25 14.59
N ILE A 25 -1.48 -12.73 15.79
CA ILE A 25 -2.88 -13.04 16.17
C ILE A 25 -3.82 -11.90 15.79
N SER A 26 -3.47 -10.64 16.06
CA SER A 26 -4.28 -9.47 15.70
C SER A 26 -4.52 -9.31 14.19
N GLY A 27 -3.49 -9.49 13.35
CA GLY A 27 -3.65 -9.41 11.90
C GLY A 27 -4.44 -10.58 11.33
N MET A 28 -4.27 -11.78 11.92
CA MET A 28 -4.99 -12.99 11.53
C MET A 28 -6.47 -12.94 11.97
N THR A 29 -6.77 -12.48 13.17
CA THR A 29 -8.16 -12.34 13.64
C THR A 29 -8.91 -11.27 12.85
N LEU A 30 -8.26 -10.16 12.50
CA LEU A 30 -8.83 -9.15 11.60
C LEU A 30 -9.15 -9.75 10.23
N ALA A 31 -8.23 -10.53 9.64
CA ALA A 31 -8.47 -11.24 8.39
C ALA A 31 -9.64 -12.23 8.48
N ILE A 32 -9.72 -13.00 9.57
CA ILE A 32 -10.83 -13.95 9.83
C ILE A 32 -12.16 -13.21 9.96
N ASP A 33 -12.18 -12.06 10.64
CA ASP A 33 -13.39 -11.27 10.81
C ASP A 33 -13.87 -10.62 9.52
N LEU A 34 -12.95 -10.13 8.69
CA LEU A 34 -13.26 -9.67 7.33
C LEU A 34 -13.88 -10.77 6.48
N ILE A 35 -13.41 -12.02 6.64
CA ILE A 35 -14.02 -13.20 5.99
C ILE A 35 -15.42 -13.49 6.57
N ARG A 36 -15.55 -13.54 7.91
CA ARG A 36 -16.77 -13.98 8.61
C ARG A 36 -17.95 -13.02 8.48
N LEU A 37 -17.71 -11.71 8.52
CA LEU A 37 -18.77 -10.71 8.46
C LEU A 37 -19.37 -10.56 7.05
N GLY A 38 -18.94 -11.38 6.08
CA GLY A 38 -19.37 -11.24 4.69
C GLY A 38 -18.90 -9.94 4.04
N HIS A 39 -18.06 -9.16 4.72
CA HIS A 39 -17.38 -7.97 4.20
C HIS A 39 -16.15 -8.37 3.38
N GLY A 40 -16.27 -9.46 2.61
CA GLY A 40 -15.29 -9.96 1.65
C GLY A 40 -14.95 -8.87 0.64
N ARG A 41 -13.95 -8.10 1.00
CA ARG A 41 -13.41 -6.95 0.32
C ARG A 41 -11.92 -7.18 0.37
N SER A 42 -11.32 -7.28 -0.81
CA SER A 42 -10.04 -7.94 -1.00
C SER A 42 -8.99 -7.40 -0.02
N PHE A 43 -8.35 -8.27 0.76
CA PHE A 43 -7.36 -7.86 1.75
C PHE A 43 -6.02 -8.59 1.58
N LEU A 44 -4.94 -7.90 1.94
CA LEU A 44 -3.56 -8.39 1.83
C LEU A 44 -2.87 -8.31 3.19
N ILE A 45 -2.30 -9.42 3.66
CA ILE A 45 -1.43 -9.41 4.85
C ILE A 45 0.03 -9.31 4.41
N ILE A 46 0.77 -8.34 4.94
CA ILE A 46 2.21 -8.14 4.73
C ILE A 46 2.94 -8.42 6.04
N GLU A 47 3.83 -9.40 6.06
CA GLU A 47 4.63 -9.77 7.23
C GLU A 47 6.12 -9.62 6.92
N LYS A 48 6.87 -9.03 7.86
CA LYS A 48 8.33 -8.84 7.75
C LYS A 48 9.06 -10.16 8.00
N GLY A 49 8.55 -10.97 8.92
CA GLY A 49 9.02 -12.32 9.18
C GLY A 49 8.81 -13.23 7.97
N HIS A 50 9.63 -14.27 7.87
CA HIS A 50 9.48 -15.28 6.82
C HIS A 50 8.26 -16.20 7.05
N ARG A 51 7.51 -16.01 8.16
CA ARG A 51 6.32 -16.78 8.58
C ARG A 51 5.35 -15.92 9.41
N ILE A 52 4.10 -16.38 9.53
CA ILE A 52 3.07 -15.81 10.42
C ILE A 52 3.37 -16.12 11.90
N GLY A 53 2.91 -15.28 12.84
CA GLY A 53 3.02 -15.49 14.30
C GLY A 53 3.68 -14.35 15.09
N GLY A 54 4.55 -13.54 14.47
CA GLY A 54 5.24 -12.40 15.10
C GLY A 54 5.98 -12.73 16.41
N THR A 55 5.72 -12.06 17.53
CA THR A 55 6.49 -12.30 18.79
C THR A 55 6.35 -13.74 19.31
N TRP A 56 5.31 -14.47 18.90
CA TRP A 56 5.11 -15.89 19.20
C TRP A 56 5.96 -16.82 18.31
N PHE A 57 6.72 -16.28 17.36
CA PHE A 57 7.82 -17.01 16.71
C PHE A 57 8.92 -17.39 17.71
N ASP A 58 9.05 -16.66 18.82
CA ASP A 58 9.96 -16.99 19.92
C ASP A 58 9.27 -17.84 21.03
N THR A 59 7.96 -18.11 20.93
CA THR A 59 7.21 -18.89 21.91
C THR A 59 6.08 -19.70 21.28
N PHE A 60 6.35 -21.00 21.15
CA PHE A 60 5.57 -22.02 20.46
C PHE A 60 4.06 -22.03 20.76
N ALA A 61 3.25 -22.23 19.72
CA ALA A 61 1.94 -22.87 19.83
C ALA A 61 2.03 -24.31 19.29
N PRO A 62 1.43 -25.32 19.95
CA PRO A 62 1.60 -26.74 19.63
C PRO A 62 0.86 -27.17 18.34
N ASN A 63 1.53 -27.98 17.54
CA ASN A 63 0.96 -28.78 16.46
C ASN A 63 0.43 -30.09 17.08
N PRO A 64 -0.81 -30.54 16.79
CA PRO A 64 -1.37 -31.78 17.34
C PRO A 64 -0.59 -33.06 16.98
N ASP A 65 0.26 -33.04 15.94
CA ASP A 65 0.96 -34.23 15.42
C ASP A 65 2.46 -34.29 15.77
N TRP A 66 2.93 -33.54 16.77
CA TRP A 66 4.33 -33.65 17.22
C TRP A 66 4.60 -35.02 17.84
N SER A 67 5.75 -35.64 17.56
CA SER A 67 6.14 -36.91 18.21
C SER A 67 6.42 -36.78 19.72
N ARG A 68 6.50 -35.54 20.24
CA ARG A 68 6.80 -35.18 21.63
C ARG A 68 6.48 -33.71 21.90
N GLU A 69 6.27 -33.36 23.17
CA GLU A 69 6.02 -31.97 23.63
C GLU A 69 7.18 -31.00 23.28
N CYS A 70 8.40 -31.52 23.13
CA CYS A 70 9.59 -30.75 22.71
C CYS A 70 10.25 -31.43 21.49
N PRO A 71 9.81 -31.11 20.26
CA PRO A 71 10.25 -31.82 19.06
C PRO A 71 11.75 -31.66 18.78
N THR A 72 12.34 -32.65 18.13
CA THR A 72 13.78 -32.66 17.85
C THR A 72 14.13 -31.71 16.69
N GLN A 73 15.36 -31.20 16.65
CA GLN A 73 15.84 -30.32 15.57
C GLN A 73 15.57 -30.87 14.15
N PRO A 74 15.74 -32.18 13.87
CA PRO A 74 15.41 -32.74 12.54
C PRO A 74 13.92 -32.73 12.21
N GLU A 75 13.05 -32.87 13.21
CA GLU A 75 11.59 -32.87 13.05
C GLU A 75 11.08 -31.44 12.82
N ILE A 76 11.68 -30.47 13.52
CA ILE A 76 11.51 -29.03 13.30
C ILE A 76 11.99 -28.66 11.90
N GLN A 77 13.16 -29.12 11.48
CA GLN A 77 13.72 -28.84 10.16
C GLN A 77 12.85 -29.43 9.04
N ARG A 78 12.31 -30.65 9.22
CA ARG A 78 11.41 -31.30 8.25
C ARG A 78 10.07 -30.56 8.10
N TYR A 79 9.56 -29.98 9.18
CA TYR A 79 8.41 -29.07 9.16
C TYR A 79 8.73 -27.73 8.46
N LEU A 80 9.96 -27.21 8.63
CA LEU A 80 10.41 -25.95 8.02
C LEU A 80 10.76 -26.05 6.53
N THR A 81 11.22 -27.21 6.04
CA THR A 81 11.65 -27.41 4.65
C THR A 81 10.59 -28.04 3.75
N GLY A 82 9.44 -28.41 4.28
CA GLY A 82 8.29 -28.79 3.47
C GLY A 82 7.77 -27.56 2.74
N THR A 83 7.93 -27.48 1.42
CA THR A 83 7.26 -26.49 0.57
C THR A 83 5.82 -26.34 1.02
N GLN A 84 5.44 -25.15 1.50
CA GLN A 84 4.03 -24.89 1.84
C GLN A 84 3.23 -24.85 0.55
N THR A 85 2.57 -25.97 0.25
CA THR A 85 1.51 -26.02 -0.75
C THR A 85 0.24 -25.47 -0.10
N ILE A 86 -0.15 -24.26 -0.50
CA ILE A 86 -1.44 -23.70 -0.12
C ILE A 86 -2.45 -24.12 -1.18
N GLY A 87 -3.46 -24.88 -0.80
CA GLY A 87 -4.59 -25.21 -1.67
C GLY A 87 -5.53 -24.02 -1.78
N LEU A 88 -5.60 -23.40 -2.96
CA LEU A 88 -6.51 -22.31 -3.26
C LEU A 88 -7.51 -22.76 -4.32
N ARG A 89 -8.80 -22.40 -4.15
CA ARG A 89 -9.83 -22.71 -5.15
C ARG A 89 -9.78 -21.75 -6.34
N PHE A 90 -9.29 -20.53 -6.15
CA PHE A 90 -9.12 -19.48 -7.16
C PHE A 90 -7.97 -18.56 -6.79
N VAL A 91 -7.27 -18.03 -7.78
CA VAL A 91 -6.13 -17.11 -7.62
C VAL A 91 -6.35 -15.88 -8.52
N VAL A 92 -6.19 -14.69 -7.96
CA VAL A 92 -6.26 -13.42 -8.72
C VAL A 92 -4.94 -12.67 -8.54
N SER A 93 -4.25 -12.38 -9.64
CA SER A 93 -2.97 -11.69 -9.62
C SER A 93 -3.12 -10.18 -9.82
N ALA A 94 -2.78 -9.38 -8.80
CA ALA A 94 -2.88 -7.92 -8.79
C ALA A 94 -1.53 -7.19 -8.69
N VAL A 95 -0.48 -7.76 -9.27
CA VAL A 95 0.90 -7.25 -9.18
C VAL A 95 1.20 -6.04 -10.09
N GLY A 96 0.25 -5.60 -10.91
CA GLY A 96 0.40 -4.48 -11.83
C GLY A 96 1.42 -4.69 -12.96
N GLN A 97 1.54 -3.69 -13.85
CA GLN A 97 2.36 -3.75 -15.08
C GLN A 97 3.68 -2.96 -14.98
N LEU A 98 3.75 -1.92 -14.14
CA LEU A 98 4.87 -0.96 -14.09
C LEU A 98 5.77 -1.20 -12.87
N LYS A 99 6.33 -2.41 -12.76
CA LYS A 99 7.11 -2.82 -11.58
C LYS A 99 8.60 -3.02 -11.83
N LEU A 100 8.98 -3.51 -13.02
CA LEU A 100 10.38 -3.76 -13.37
C LEU A 100 10.95 -2.55 -14.09
N PRO A 101 11.96 -1.85 -13.52
CA PRO A 101 12.65 -0.77 -14.22
C PRO A 101 13.25 -1.25 -15.54
N LYS A 102 13.20 -0.40 -16.57
CA LYS A 102 13.83 -0.68 -17.86
C LYS A 102 15.19 0.02 -17.91
N TYR A 103 16.23 -0.66 -17.46
CA TYR A 103 17.59 -0.14 -17.56
C TYR A 103 18.01 0.00 -19.04
N PRO A 104 18.65 1.11 -19.43
CA PRO A 104 19.14 1.26 -20.79
C PRO A 104 20.37 0.35 -20.98
N LYS A 105 20.50 -0.23 -22.17
CA LYS A 105 21.66 -1.06 -22.54
C LYS A 105 22.85 -0.16 -22.89
N ILE A 106 23.45 0.47 -21.89
CA ILE A 106 24.60 1.37 -22.05
C ILE A 106 25.81 0.71 -21.36
N PRO A 107 26.94 0.51 -22.04
CA PRO A 107 28.17 0.01 -21.41
C PRO A 107 28.60 0.89 -20.23
N GLY A 108 28.95 0.28 -19.09
CA GLY A 108 29.43 0.96 -17.86
C GLY A 108 28.34 1.38 -16.87
N ILE A 109 27.14 0.78 -16.93
CA ILE A 109 26.02 1.11 -16.03
C ILE A 109 26.18 0.58 -14.60
N GLU A 110 27.07 -0.41 -14.39
CA GLU A 110 27.19 -1.18 -13.15
C GLU A 110 27.95 -0.42 -12.03
N ASP A 111 28.62 0.70 -12.36
CA ASP A 111 29.72 1.27 -11.54
C ASP A 111 29.32 2.46 -10.64
N PHE A 112 28.04 2.85 -10.55
CA PHE A 112 27.62 4.05 -9.80
C PHE A 112 26.69 3.76 -8.61
N ALA A 113 27.12 4.17 -7.41
CA ALA A 113 26.35 4.10 -6.16
C ALA A 113 25.49 5.36 -5.92
N GLY A 114 24.46 5.27 -5.08
CA GLY A 114 23.56 6.38 -4.75
C GLY A 114 24.25 7.54 -4.03
N LEU A 115 24.00 8.78 -4.47
CA LEU A 115 24.69 10.00 -4.03
C LEU A 115 23.68 11.12 -3.70
N ASP A 116 24.01 12.00 -2.74
CA ASP A 116 23.34 13.30 -2.59
C ASP A 116 23.67 14.20 -3.79
N LEU A 117 22.65 14.60 -4.54
CA LEU A 117 22.78 15.30 -5.82
C LEU A 117 22.82 16.84 -5.68
N ARG A 118 22.67 17.38 -4.46
CA ARG A 118 22.72 18.83 -4.22
C ARG A 118 24.10 19.41 -4.56
N GLY A 119 24.12 20.47 -5.36
CA GLY A 119 25.36 21.11 -5.81
C GLY A 119 26.22 20.25 -6.74
N LYS A 120 25.70 19.11 -7.22
CA LYS A 120 26.40 18.19 -8.12
C LYS A 120 26.05 18.43 -9.58
N ARG A 121 26.87 17.87 -10.47
CA ARG A 121 26.64 17.81 -11.91
C ARG A 121 25.86 16.53 -12.19
N VAL A 122 24.62 16.66 -12.64
CA VAL A 122 23.69 15.51 -12.73
C VAL A 122 23.32 15.26 -14.18
N ALA A 123 23.26 14.00 -14.59
CA ALA A 123 22.63 13.58 -15.84
C ALA A 123 21.29 12.89 -15.56
N VAL A 124 20.26 13.23 -16.33
CA VAL A 124 18.98 12.51 -16.36
C VAL A 124 18.84 11.84 -17.72
N ILE A 125 18.73 10.52 -17.74
CA ILE A 125 18.53 9.75 -18.97
C ILE A 125 17.05 9.38 -19.07
N GLY A 126 16.37 9.97 -20.06
CA GLY A 126 14.93 9.83 -20.26
C GLY A 126 14.16 11.12 -19.93
N ASN A 127 13.02 11.29 -20.58
CA ASN A 127 12.19 12.49 -20.54
C ASN A 127 10.69 12.17 -20.34
N GLY A 128 10.38 11.00 -19.75
CA GLY A 128 9.00 10.54 -19.50
C GLY A 128 8.38 11.13 -18.23
N ALA A 129 7.31 10.49 -17.72
CA ALA A 129 6.57 10.96 -16.55
C ALA A 129 7.41 11.10 -15.28
N THR A 130 8.44 10.27 -15.07
CA THR A 130 9.38 10.45 -13.96
C THR A 130 10.24 11.69 -14.16
N ALA A 131 10.78 11.89 -15.37
CA ALA A 131 11.68 12.99 -15.68
C ALA A 131 10.99 14.35 -15.54
N ILE A 132 9.73 14.46 -16.00
CA ILE A 132 8.99 15.73 -15.95
C ILE A 132 8.73 16.21 -14.51
N GLN A 133 8.71 15.29 -13.54
CA GLN A 133 8.54 15.61 -12.12
C GLN A 133 9.88 15.96 -11.44
N ILE A 134 10.98 15.26 -11.80
CA ILE A 134 12.27 15.45 -11.10
C ILE A 134 13.14 16.55 -11.71
N VAL A 135 13.07 16.78 -13.03
CA VAL A 135 13.93 17.75 -13.73
C VAL A 135 13.73 19.16 -13.19
N PRO A 136 12.49 19.65 -12.94
CA PRO A 136 12.29 20.96 -12.32
C PRO A 136 12.93 21.10 -10.94
N GLU A 137 12.83 20.09 -10.08
CA GLU A 137 13.43 20.09 -8.74
C GLU A 137 14.95 19.99 -8.76
N LEU A 138 15.49 19.16 -9.65
CA LEU A 138 16.95 19.07 -9.87
C LEU A 138 17.51 20.36 -10.42
N ALA A 139 16.79 21.04 -11.32
CA ALA A 139 17.23 22.32 -11.86
C ALA A 139 17.31 23.44 -10.80
N LYS A 140 16.65 23.29 -9.64
CA LYS A 140 16.76 24.23 -8.50
C LYS A 140 18.03 24.00 -7.66
N THR A 141 18.56 22.78 -7.64
CA THR A 141 19.54 22.34 -6.63
C THR A 141 20.87 21.83 -7.20
N ALA A 142 20.87 21.30 -8.43
CA ALA A 142 22.07 20.81 -9.10
C ALA A 142 22.94 21.98 -9.60
N LYS A 143 24.26 21.80 -9.55
CA LYS A 143 25.23 22.77 -10.12
C LYS A 143 25.09 22.88 -11.64
N SER A 144 24.86 21.74 -12.30
CA SER A 144 24.54 21.68 -13.72
C SER A 144 23.74 20.42 -14.01
N LEU A 145 22.79 20.49 -14.95
CA LEU A 145 21.92 19.38 -15.30
C LEU A 145 22.01 19.10 -16.80
N VAL A 146 22.23 17.84 -17.17
CA VAL A 146 22.14 17.39 -18.57
C VAL A 146 20.99 16.42 -18.71
N VAL A 147 20.01 16.74 -19.57
CA VAL A 147 18.85 15.89 -19.83
C VAL A 147 19.04 15.22 -21.19
N PHE A 148 19.11 13.89 -21.21
CA PHE A 148 19.20 13.11 -22.43
C PHE A 148 17.79 12.68 -22.87
N GLN A 149 17.36 13.24 -24.00
CA GLN A 149 16.07 12.99 -24.61
C GLN A 149 16.26 12.25 -25.94
N ARG A 150 15.67 11.06 -26.06
CA ARG A 150 15.64 10.36 -27.35
C ARG A 150 14.49 10.84 -28.24
N SER A 151 13.30 10.98 -27.66
CA SER A 151 12.10 11.43 -28.35
C SER A 151 11.31 12.34 -27.41
N PRO A 152 10.88 13.54 -27.82
CA PRO A 152 10.06 14.43 -26.99
C PRO A 152 8.70 13.79 -26.62
N ASN A 153 8.01 14.37 -25.63
CA ASN A 153 6.66 14.00 -25.22
C ASN A 153 5.72 15.21 -25.34
N TRP A 154 4.43 14.95 -25.59
CA TRP A 154 3.41 15.98 -25.49
C TRP A 154 3.21 16.36 -24.02
N VAL A 155 3.29 17.64 -23.71
CA VAL A 155 3.10 18.21 -22.37
C VAL A 155 1.95 19.21 -22.42
N THR A 156 1.01 19.10 -21.50
CA THR A 156 -0.10 20.05 -21.31
C THR A 156 -0.01 20.74 -19.94
N PRO A 157 -0.70 21.88 -19.76
CA PRO A 157 -0.69 22.60 -18.48
C PRO A 157 -1.28 21.73 -17.37
N ARG A 158 -0.77 21.91 -16.15
CA ARG A 158 -1.34 21.30 -14.94
C ARG A 158 -2.53 22.11 -14.43
N ASP A 159 -2.47 23.44 -14.56
CA ASP A 159 -3.49 24.39 -14.08
C ASP A 159 -3.93 24.07 -12.64
N ASP A 160 -2.95 23.83 -11.79
CA ASP A 160 -3.18 23.38 -10.42
C ASP A 160 -3.96 24.45 -9.63
N SER A 161 -5.08 24.03 -9.06
CA SER A 161 -6.00 24.90 -8.33
C SER A 161 -6.83 24.09 -7.34
N THR A 162 -7.39 24.76 -6.33
CA THR A 162 -8.29 24.11 -5.39
C THR A 162 -9.51 23.55 -6.13
N ILE A 163 -9.76 22.24 -6.00
CA ILE A 163 -10.87 21.58 -6.68
C ILE A 163 -12.19 22.10 -6.13
N SER A 164 -12.90 22.89 -6.93
CA SER A 164 -14.23 23.40 -6.61
C SER A 164 -15.27 22.28 -6.51
N ALA A 165 -16.35 22.52 -5.75
CA ALA A 165 -17.43 21.54 -5.57
C ALA A 165 -18.07 21.09 -6.91
N TRP A 166 -18.20 22.00 -7.88
CA TRP A 166 -18.72 21.66 -9.21
C TRP A 166 -17.78 20.74 -10.00
N ARG A 167 -16.45 20.92 -9.87
CA ARG A 167 -15.45 20.09 -10.53
C ARG A 167 -15.42 18.68 -9.95
N GLN A 168 -15.72 18.52 -8.66
CA GLN A 168 -15.86 17.21 -8.00
C GLN A 168 -17.06 16.42 -8.52
N SER A 169 -18.12 17.10 -8.98
CA SER A 169 -19.29 16.45 -9.58
C SER A 169 -19.16 16.11 -11.06
N MET A 170 -18.09 16.54 -11.73
CA MET A 170 -17.88 16.24 -13.15
C MET A 170 -17.39 14.82 -13.35
N ASP A 171 -18.05 14.08 -14.24
CA ASP A 171 -17.53 12.82 -14.75
C ASP A 171 -16.56 13.06 -15.91
N ILE A 172 -15.27 13.18 -15.59
CA ILE A 172 -14.20 13.37 -16.57
C ILE A 172 -13.53 12.05 -17.01
N ARG A 173 -14.11 10.90 -16.66
CA ARG A 173 -13.47 9.58 -16.87
C ARG A 173 -13.18 9.28 -18.34
N GLU A 174 -14.02 9.79 -19.24
CA GLU A 174 -13.94 9.57 -20.69
C GLU A 174 -13.37 10.77 -21.45
N ALA A 175 -12.98 11.85 -20.75
CA ALA A 175 -12.62 13.13 -21.39
C ALA A 175 -11.43 13.02 -22.35
N TYR A 176 -10.60 11.98 -22.21
CA TYR A 176 -9.43 11.73 -23.05
C TYR A 176 -9.63 10.58 -24.06
N TRP A 177 -10.78 9.92 -24.07
CA TRP A 177 -11.05 8.80 -24.98
C TRP A 177 -10.93 9.23 -26.45
N SER A 178 -11.55 10.36 -26.83
CA SER A 178 -11.59 10.83 -28.22
C SER A 178 -10.21 11.17 -28.77
N VAL A 179 -9.31 11.64 -27.90
CA VAL A 179 -7.91 11.93 -28.25
C VAL A 179 -7.15 10.68 -28.71
N LEU A 180 -7.51 9.50 -28.17
CA LEU A 180 -6.81 8.24 -28.43
C LEU A 180 -7.33 7.51 -29.66
N VAL A 181 -8.60 7.70 -30.02
CA VAL A 181 -9.30 6.91 -31.05
C VAL A 181 -9.53 7.66 -32.37
N ASP A 182 -9.50 9.00 -32.34
CA ASP A 182 -9.72 9.85 -33.50
C ASP A 182 -8.61 10.92 -33.57
N THR A 183 -7.58 10.62 -34.37
CA THR A 183 -6.42 11.52 -34.53
C THR A 183 -6.71 12.75 -35.38
N ASP A 184 -7.82 12.75 -36.14
CA ASP A 184 -8.24 13.87 -36.98
C ASP A 184 -9.32 14.70 -36.30
N GLY A 185 -9.90 14.20 -35.21
CA GLY A 185 -10.96 14.85 -34.44
C GLY A 185 -10.55 16.14 -33.74
N GLU A 186 -11.56 16.97 -33.46
CA GLU A 186 -11.39 18.30 -32.86
C GLU A 186 -10.66 18.27 -31.52
N THR A 187 -10.97 17.30 -30.65
CA THR A 187 -10.31 17.17 -29.33
C THR A 187 -8.81 16.90 -29.47
N HIS A 188 -8.42 16.09 -30.47
CA HIS A 188 -7.02 15.78 -30.74
C HIS A 188 -6.25 17.01 -31.23
N GLN A 189 -6.83 17.75 -32.18
CA GLN A 189 -6.23 19.00 -32.69
C GLN A 189 -6.17 20.08 -31.61
N THR A 190 -7.20 20.18 -30.77
CA THR A 190 -7.25 21.11 -29.64
C THR A 190 -6.13 20.81 -28.65
N LEU A 191 -5.95 19.54 -28.27
CA LEU A 191 -4.88 19.15 -27.35
C LEU A 191 -3.49 19.42 -27.93
N LYS A 192 -3.30 19.13 -29.22
CA LYS A 192 -2.05 19.45 -29.94
C LYS A 192 -1.78 20.95 -29.92
N SER A 193 -2.81 21.77 -30.15
CA SER A 193 -2.72 23.23 -30.12
C SER A 193 -2.35 23.73 -28.72
N ILE A 194 -3.04 23.28 -27.68
CA ILE A 194 -2.77 23.62 -26.27
C ILE A 194 -1.32 23.29 -25.90
N ALA A 195 -0.86 22.06 -26.19
CA ALA A 195 0.50 21.63 -25.89
C ALA A 195 1.57 22.45 -26.65
N SER A 196 1.30 22.75 -27.93
CA SER A 196 2.20 23.58 -28.76
C SER A 196 2.24 25.02 -28.28
N GLN A 197 1.09 25.59 -27.91
CA GLN A 197 0.98 26.93 -27.35
C GLN A 197 1.74 27.02 -26.03
N GLN A 198 1.56 26.06 -25.13
CA GLN A 198 2.29 26.01 -23.86
C GLN A 198 3.80 26.02 -24.09
N LEU A 199 4.32 25.18 -25.00
CA LEU A 199 5.76 25.16 -25.32
C LEU A 199 6.26 26.53 -25.79
N ASN A 200 5.51 27.18 -26.68
CA ASN A 200 5.86 28.51 -27.20
C ASN A 200 5.81 29.59 -26.10
N THR A 201 4.80 29.54 -25.24
CA THR A 201 4.63 30.50 -24.15
C THR A 201 5.69 30.34 -23.07
N GLN A 202 6.06 29.11 -22.70
CA GLN A 202 7.01 28.83 -21.63
C GLN A 202 8.48 28.96 -22.06
N LEU A 203 8.75 28.93 -23.37
CA LEU A 203 10.06 29.20 -23.95
C LEU A 203 9.93 30.33 -25.00
N PRO A 204 9.76 31.59 -24.59
CA PRO A 204 9.68 32.72 -25.52
C PRO A 204 11.06 33.02 -26.16
N GLY A 205 11.07 33.88 -27.18
CA GLY A 205 12.31 34.37 -27.82
C GLY A 205 12.81 33.51 -28.99
N ASP A 206 13.44 34.14 -29.98
CA ASP A 206 13.96 33.47 -31.18
C ASP A 206 15.18 32.60 -30.89
N GLU A 207 15.95 32.93 -29.86
CA GLU A 207 17.09 32.16 -29.38
C GLU A 207 16.72 30.77 -28.85
N ARG A 208 15.43 30.56 -28.54
CA ARG A 208 14.89 29.26 -28.10
C ARG A 208 14.19 28.48 -29.22
N SER A 209 14.20 28.98 -30.45
CA SER A 209 13.53 28.34 -31.60
C SER A 209 14.01 26.90 -31.85
N GLU A 210 15.31 26.66 -31.81
CA GLU A 210 15.88 25.31 -31.95
C GLU A 210 15.50 24.39 -30.78
N LEU A 211 15.45 24.92 -29.55
CA LEU A 211 15.01 24.14 -28.40
C LEU A 211 13.54 23.74 -28.53
N ARG A 212 12.67 24.64 -29.00
CA ARG A 212 11.26 24.34 -29.29
C ARG A 212 11.14 23.27 -30.38
N LYS A 213 11.87 23.38 -31.49
CA LYS A 213 11.88 22.36 -32.56
C LYS A 213 12.22 20.96 -32.03
N VAL A 214 13.25 20.87 -31.16
CA VAL A 214 13.68 19.60 -30.56
C VAL A 214 12.68 19.04 -29.54
N LEU A 215 11.93 19.92 -28.87
CA LEU A 215 10.90 19.55 -27.89
C LEU A 215 9.54 19.24 -28.53
N THR A 216 9.31 19.58 -29.79
CA THR A 216 8.07 19.28 -30.51
C THR A 216 8.03 17.82 -30.97
N PRO A 217 7.05 17.01 -30.52
CA PRO A 217 6.89 15.65 -31.01
C PRO A 217 6.46 15.57 -32.48
N ASN A 218 7.01 14.58 -33.18
CA ASN A 218 6.69 14.25 -34.58
C ASN A 218 5.67 13.10 -34.71
N TYR A 219 4.93 12.83 -33.64
CA TYR A 219 3.93 11.76 -33.57
C TYR A 219 2.62 12.30 -32.99
N PRO A 220 1.46 11.67 -33.28
CA PRO A 220 0.16 12.15 -32.80
C PRO A 220 0.05 12.13 -31.26
N PRO A 221 -0.54 13.15 -30.62
CA PRO A 221 -0.97 13.08 -29.22
C PRO A 221 -1.71 11.77 -28.89
N GLY A 222 -1.47 11.22 -27.70
CA GLY A 222 -2.06 9.93 -27.31
C GLY A 222 -1.25 8.68 -27.68
N CYS A 223 -0.35 8.76 -28.67
CA CYS A 223 0.58 7.65 -29.00
C CYS A 223 1.48 7.27 -27.80
N LYS A 224 1.79 8.26 -26.96
CA LYS A 224 2.31 8.05 -25.60
C LYS A 224 1.45 8.84 -24.64
N ARG A 225 1.48 8.46 -23.36
CA ARG A 225 0.82 9.21 -22.29
C ARG A 225 1.20 10.69 -22.36
N ILE A 226 0.18 11.54 -22.43
CA ILE A 226 0.34 13.00 -22.36
C ILE A 226 0.80 13.35 -20.95
N LEU A 227 1.84 14.16 -20.86
CA LEU A 227 2.43 14.57 -19.59
C LEU A 227 1.82 15.90 -19.14
N ILE A 228 1.76 16.11 -17.83
CA ILE A 228 1.12 17.29 -17.23
C ILE A 228 2.12 18.00 -16.32
N SER A 229 2.53 19.22 -16.68
CA SER A 229 3.52 20.00 -15.94
C SER A 229 3.52 21.46 -16.39
N ASP A 230 3.74 22.36 -15.43
CA ASP A 230 3.88 23.80 -15.70
C ASP A 230 5.36 24.25 -15.66
N ASP A 231 6.25 23.40 -15.13
CA ASP A 231 7.60 23.75 -14.71
C ASP A 231 8.71 23.06 -15.51
N TYR A 232 8.37 22.09 -16.35
CA TYR A 232 9.34 21.34 -17.14
C TYR A 232 10.03 22.14 -18.24
N TYR A 233 9.29 22.80 -19.13
CA TYR A 233 9.91 23.63 -20.17
C TYR A 233 10.69 24.82 -19.59
N PRO A 234 10.20 25.55 -18.56
CA PRO A 234 10.99 26.56 -17.88
C PRO A 234 12.29 26.01 -17.28
N ALA A 235 12.28 24.79 -16.73
CA ALA A 235 13.47 24.15 -16.22
C ALA A 235 14.50 23.89 -17.32
N LEU A 236 14.08 23.41 -18.50
CA LEU A 236 14.95 23.22 -19.66
C LEU A 236 15.49 24.54 -20.24
N GLY A 237 14.79 25.65 -20.01
CA GLY A 237 15.23 26.98 -20.42
C GLY A 237 16.34 27.58 -19.54
N LYS A 238 16.62 27.02 -18.36
CA LYS A 238 17.63 27.57 -17.44
C LYS A 238 19.06 27.45 -18.00
N PRO A 239 19.95 28.42 -17.72
CA PRO A 239 21.28 28.49 -18.33
C PRO A 239 22.20 27.31 -17.96
N HIS A 240 22.01 26.70 -16.79
CA HIS A 240 22.79 25.54 -16.32
C HIS A 240 22.15 24.18 -16.67
N VAL A 241 21.07 24.19 -17.47
CA VAL A 241 20.38 22.99 -17.92
C VAL A 241 20.61 22.82 -19.42
N THR A 242 21.10 21.65 -19.82
CA THR A 242 21.39 21.32 -21.22
C THR A 242 20.58 20.13 -21.68
N LEU A 243 19.77 20.30 -22.71
CA LEU A 243 19.08 19.20 -23.40
C LEU A 243 20.00 18.58 -24.45
N LYS A 244 20.09 17.24 -24.49
CA LYS A 244 20.87 16.49 -25.47
C LYS A 244 20.02 15.43 -26.15
N THR A 245 20.12 15.35 -27.47
CA THR A 245 19.42 14.36 -28.31
C THR A 245 20.34 13.37 -29.01
N ALA A 246 21.65 13.61 -28.98
CA ALA A 246 22.64 12.67 -29.52
C ALA A 246 22.61 11.35 -28.75
N ALA A 247 22.92 10.25 -29.44
CA ALA A 247 22.97 8.93 -28.83
C ALA A 247 24.10 8.85 -27.80
N ILE A 248 23.82 8.18 -26.68
CA ILE A 248 24.85 7.86 -25.67
C ILE A 248 25.64 6.66 -26.18
N GLU A 249 26.95 6.82 -26.34
CA GLU A 249 27.85 5.74 -26.76
C GLU A 249 28.20 4.82 -25.59
N LYS A 250 28.64 5.41 -24.47
CA LYS A 250 29.04 4.71 -23.26
C LYS A 250 29.01 5.62 -22.02
N ILE A 251 28.92 5.00 -20.86
CA ILE A 251 29.23 5.61 -19.58
C ILE A 251 30.71 5.33 -19.28
N THR A 252 31.36 6.29 -18.62
CA THR A 252 32.77 6.26 -18.22
C THR A 252 32.89 6.77 -16.79
N ASP A 253 34.01 6.52 -16.11
CA ASP A 253 34.27 6.98 -14.75
C ASP A 253 34.13 8.51 -14.60
N GLU A 254 34.43 9.25 -15.66
CA GLU A 254 34.31 10.70 -15.64
C GLU A 254 32.87 11.18 -15.95
N GLY A 255 32.00 10.35 -16.55
CA GLY A 255 30.63 10.71 -16.92
C GLY A 255 30.13 10.06 -18.22
N ILE A 256 29.33 10.79 -19.01
CA ILE A 256 28.64 10.24 -20.19
C ILE A 256 29.28 10.71 -21.50
N ARG A 257 29.55 9.79 -22.44
CA ARG A 257 30.01 10.12 -23.80
C ARG A 257 28.89 9.94 -24.82
N ALA A 258 28.69 10.96 -25.66
CA ALA A 258 27.69 10.97 -26.72
C ALA A 258 28.34 10.98 -28.11
N SER A 259 27.59 10.54 -29.14
CA SER A 259 28.14 10.17 -30.45
C SER A 259 28.64 11.31 -31.34
N THR A 260 28.35 12.57 -31.02
CA THR A 260 28.79 13.72 -31.84
C THR A 260 29.12 14.96 -31.00
N GLY A 261 30.30 15.53 -31.26
CA GLY A 261 30.67 16.92 -30.94
C GLY A 261 30.73 17.31 -29.47
N TRP A 262 30.56 16.37 -28.54
CA TRP A 262 30.53 16.66 -27.12
C TRP A 262 31.52 15.78 -26.36
N ASN A 263 32.62 16.40 -25.95
CA ASN A 263 33.57 15.85 -25.01
C ASN A 263 32.86 15.76 -23.65
N SER A 264 32.46 14.55 -23.25
CA SER A 264 32.05 14.13 -21.90
C SER A 264 31.45 15.23 -20.98
N ALA A 265 30.15 15.19 -20.64
CA ALA A 265 29.77 15.83 -19.37
C ALA A 265 30.45 15.05 -18.28
N LYS A 266 31.34 15.74 -17.58
CA LYS A 266 31.71 15.29 -16.27
C LYS A 266 30.48 15.38 -15.37
N VAL A 267 29.94 14.24 -14.95
CA VAL A 267 28.78 14.17 -14.06
C VAL A 267 29.16 13.40 -12.82
N ASP A 268 28.63 13.85 -11.69
CA ASP A 268 28.84 13.21 -10.40
C ASP A 268 27.73 12.19 -10.10
N GLY A 269 26.60 12.24 -10.82
CA GLY A 269 25.50 11.29 -10.69
C GLY A 269 24.63 11.17 -11.93
N ILE A 270 24.08 9.97 -12.16
CA ILE A 270 23.21 9.64 -13.30
C ILE A 270 21.88 9.13 -12.75
N ILE A 271 20.77 9.69 -13.23
CA ILE A 271 19.41 9.24 -12.93
C ILE A 271 18.81 8.57 -14.17
N TYR A 272 18.36 7.33 -14.02
CA TYR A 272 17.63 6.61 -15.06
C TYR A 272 16.12 6.86 -14.93
N ALA A 273 15.61 7.79 -15.73
CA ALA A 273 14.17 8.05 -15.90
C ALA A 273 13.62 7.35 -17.15
N THR A 274 14.02 6.09 -17.35
CA THR A 274 13.80 5.30 -18.59
C THR A 274 12.50 4.48 -18.59
N GLY A 275 11.72 4.55 -17.51
CA GLY A 275 10.43 3.89 -17.39
C GLY A 275 10.54 2.40 -17.03
N PHE A 276 9.50 1.64 -17.38
CA PHE A 276 9.31 0.25 -16.94
C PHE A 276 9.16 -0.71 -18.12
N GLN A 277 9.35 -2.01 -17.85
CA GLN A 277 9.10 -3.10 -18.79
C GLN A 277 7.60 -3.44 -18.84
N ALA A 278 6.79 -2.53 -19.37
CA ALA A 278 5.32 -2.58 -19.31
C ALA A 278 4.67 -3.83 -19.95
N THR A 279 5.37 -4.52 -20.85
CA THR A 279 4.85 -5.73 -21.52
C THR A 279 5.24 -7.04 -20.83
N GLN A 280 6.07 -7.00 -19.78
CA GLN A 280 6.47 -8.20 -19.01
C GLN A 280 5.51 -8.45 -17.85
N PHE A 281 4.28 -8.83 -18.19
CA PHE A 281 3.25 -9.19 -17.22
C PHE A 281 3.71 -10.33 -16.30
N LEU A 282 3.42 -10.21 -15.01
CA LEU A 282 3.59 -11.26 -13.98
C LEU A 282 5.03 -11.75 -13.70
N SER A 283 6.03 -11.39 -14.50
CA SER A 283 7.45 -11.68 -14.23
C SER A 283 7.93 -11.13 -12.87
N PRO A 284 8.76 -11.83 -12.08
CA PRO A 284 9.38 -13.14 -12.34
C PRO A 284 8.58 -14.33 -11.78
N ILE A 285 7.26 -14.19 -11.59
CA ILE A 285 6.45 -15.24 -10.96
C ILE A 285 6.26 -16.40 -11.95
N HIS A 286 6.64 -17.61 -11.53
CA HIS A 286 6.40 -18.84 -12.30
C HIS A 286 4.97 -19.32 -12.10
N ILE A 287 4.17 -19.26 -13.16
CA ILE A 287 2.75 -19.64 -13.15
C ILE A 287 2.55 -20.69 -14.23
N GLY A 288 1.89 -21.79 -13.91
CA GLY A 288 1.63 -22.87 -14.84
C GLY A 288 0.67 -23.89 -14.25
N VAL A 289 0.17 -24.77 -15.12
CA VAL A 289 -0.55 -25.98 -14.72
C VAL A 289 0.41 -27.14 -14.84
N SER A 290 0.46 -28.01 -13.83
CA SER A 290 1.34 -29.18 -13.85
C SER A 290 1.15 -30.00 -15.14
N GLY A 291 2.26 -30.37 -15.79
CA GLY A 291 2.25 -31.11 -17.06
C GLY A 291 1.88 -30.27 -18.30
N GLN A 292 1.79 -28.95 -18.18
CA GLN A 292 1.61 -28.04 -19.32
C GLN A 292 2.67 -26.94 -19.33
N ASP A 293 2.81 -26.26 -20.46
CA ASP A 293 3.66 -25.07 -20.59
C ASP A 293 3.33 -24.03 -19.51
N THR A 294 4.35 -23.37 -18.99
CA THR A 294 4.22 -22.21 -18.12
C THR A 294 3.63 -21.01 -18.87
N LEU A 295 3.13 -20.04 -18.11
CA LEU A 295 2.61 -18.80 -18.65
C LEU A 295 3.68 -18.00 -19.42
N ALA A 296 4.93 -18.03 -18.94
CA ALA A 296 6.05 -17.36 -19.59
C ALA A 296 6.33 -17.94 -21.00
N GLU A 297 6.28 -19.26 -21.15
CA GLU A 297 6.47 -19.94 -22.44
C GLU A 297 5.34 -19.61 -23.42
N ARG A 298 4.09 -19.55 -22.94
CA ARG A 298 2.91 -19.19 -23.75
C ARG A 298 2.93 -17.75 -24.22
N TRP A 299 3.49 -16.83 -23.45
CA TRP A 299 3.50 -15.39 -23.74
C TRP A 299 4.75 -14.89 -24.47
N THR A 300 5.56 -15.79 -25.03
CA THR A 300 6.77 -15.44 -25.80
C THR A 300 6.51 -14.50 -26.98
N LYS A 301 5.32 -14.57 -27.59
CA LYS A 301 4.91 -13.69 -28.71
C LYS A 301 4.04 -12.50 -28.27
N GLY A 302 3.85 -12.31 -26.97
CA GLY A 302 2.97 -11.28 -26.41
C GLY A 302 1.98 -11.87 -25.41
N ALA A 303 1.71 -11.11 -24.36
CA ALA A 303 0.74 -11.51 -23.34
C ALA A 303 -0.69 -11.34 -23.86
N TYR A 304 -1.55 -12.31 -23.54
CA TYR A 304 -2.96 -12.32 -23.91
C TYR A 304 -3.82 -12.93 -22.80
N ALA A 305 -5.05 -12.42 -22.66
CA ALA A 305 -6.06 -12.94 -21.75
C ALA A 305 -7.47 -12.59 -22.25
N PHE A 306 -8.46 -13.43 -21.98
CA PHE A 306 -9.87 -13.15 -22.25
C PHE A 306 -10.32 -11.94 -21.41
N LYS A 307 -10.81 -10.90 -22.10
CA LYS A 307 -11.09 -9.57 -21.53
C LYS A 307 -9.89 -8.97 -20.76
N GLY A 308 -8.68 -9.43 -21.05
CA GLY A 308 -7.49 -9.05 -20.29
C GLY A 308 -7.40 -9.58 -18.85
N ILE A 309 -8.35 -10.45 -18.44
CA ILE A 309 -8.51 -10.92 -17.07
C ILE A 309 -8.20 -12.41 -16.95
N MET A 310 -8.85 -13.27 -17.74
CA MET A 310 -8.71 -14.72 -17.59
C MET A 310 -7.77 -15.29 -18.62
N VAL A 311 -6.81 -16.12 -18.22
CA VAL A 311 -5.84 -16.72 -19.16
C VAL A 311 -6.32 -18.12 -19.58
N PRO A 312 -6.46 -18.40 -20.90
CA PRO A 312 -6.77 -19.74 -21.37
C PRO A 312 -5.80 -20.79 -20.83
N LYS A 313 -6.32 -21.97 -20.46
CA LYS A 313 -5.55 -23.08 -19.89
C LYS A 313 -4.86 -22.75 -18.56
N LEU A 314 -5.33 -21.75 -17.83
CA LEU A 314 -5.06 -21.55 -16.40
C LEU A 314 -6.42 -21.49 -15.68
N PRO A 315 -7.02 -22.65 -15.33
CA PRO A 315 -8.30 -22.68 -14.65
C PRO A 315 -8.18 -21.97 -13.30
N ASN A 316 -9.26 -21.28 -12.91
CA ASN A 316 -9.35 -20.60 -11.63
C ASN A 316 -8.24 -19.56 -11.37
N PHE A 317 -7.70 -18.97 -12.45
CA PHE A 317 -6.69 -17.92 -12.38
C PHE A 317 -7.14 -16.68 -13.15
N ALA A 318 -7.13 -15.52 -12.48
CA ALA A 318 -7.45 -14.22 -13.05
C ALA A 318 -6.29 -13.23 -12.89
N ILE A 319 -6.24 -12.24 -13.76
CA ILE A 319 -5.27 -11.15 -13.76
C ILE A 319 -6.02 -9.84 -13.69
N MET A 320 -5.46 -9.00 -12.84
CA MET A 320 -5.94 -7.70 -12.52
C MET A 320 -5.07 -6.70 -13.28
N TYR A 321 -5.69 -5.86 -14.12
CA TYR A 321 -4.96 -4.96 -15.01
C TYR A 321 -4.00 -5.77 -15.92
N GLY A 322 -4.53 -6.84 -16.52
CA GLY A 322 -3.79 -7.72 -17.41
C GLY A 322 -3.70 -7.17 -18.84
N PRO A 323 -3.26 -7.99 -19.79
CA PRO A 323 -3.05 -7.55 -21.18
C PRO A 323 -4.28 -6.85 -21.76
N ASN A 324 -4.07 -5.76 -22.49
CA ASN A 324 -5.12 -5.00 -23.17
C ASN A 324 -6.13 -4.25 -22.27
N THR A 325 -5.84 -4.04 -20.98
CA THR A 325 -6.74 -3.32 -20.05
C THR A 325 -6.23 -1.94 -19.59
N ASP A 326 -5.06 -1.51 -20.08
CA ASP A 326 -4.55 -0.17 -19.78
C ASP A 326 -5.26 0.88 -20.64
N LEU A 327 -6.19 1.61 -20.00
CA LEU A 327 -7.09 2.51 -20.70
C LEU A 327 -6.44 3.80 -21.21
N GLY A 328 -5.36 4.27 -20.58
CA GLY A 328 -4.71 5.52 -20.98
C GLY A 328 -5.54 6.81 -20.80
N HIS A 329 -6.86 6.74 -20.50
CA HIS A 329 -7.77 7.90 -20.44
C HIS A 329 -8.52 8.13 -19.11
N SER A 330 -8.54 7.19 -18.15
CA SER A 330 -9.37 7.30 -16.93
C SER A 330 -8.67 7.91 -15.71
N ALA A 331 -9.40 8.73 -14.94
CA ALA A 331 -8.99 9.28 -13.63
C ALA A 331 -9.60 8.45 -12.47
N ARG A 332 -8.86 8.24 -11.37
CA ARG A 332 -9.25 7.38 -10.22
C ARG A 332 -9.51 8.24 -8.96
N GLY A 333 -10.60 7.98 -8.21
CA GLY A 333 -10.94 8.66 -6.94
C GLY A 333 -11.22 7.68 -5.79
N TYR A 334 -10.93 8.07 -4.54
CA TYR A 334 -10.98 7.23 -3.33
C TYR A 334 -11.72 7.91 -2.15
N LEU A 335 -12.35 7.13 -1.24
CA LEU A 335 -12.92 7.60 0.04
C LEU A 335 -11.82 7.73 1.10
N ARG A 336 -11.78 8.86 1.81
CA ARG A 336 -10.84 9.16 2.90
C ARG A 336 -11.62 9.44 4.18
N ILE A 337 -11.21 8.84 5.28
CA ILE A 337 -11.77 9.01 6.63
C ILE A 337 -10.60 9.32 7.58
N THR A 338 -10.67 10.43 8.32
CA THR A 338 -9.62 10.90 9.24
C THR A 338 -10.27 11.37 10.54
N PRO A 339 -9.82 10.97 11.75
CA PRO A 339 -10.39 11.51 12.99
C PRO A 339 -10.09 13.01 13.10
N ARG A 340 -11.03 13.79 13.67
CA ARG A 340 -10.82 15.20 13.98
C ARG A 340 -9.78 15.34 15.09
N GLU A 341 -8.94 16.36 15.00
CA GLU A 341 -7.96 16.66 16.05
C GLU A 341 -8.63 16.94 17.40
N SER A 342 -9.76 17.67 17.41
CA SER A 342 -10.52 17.98 18.62
C SER A 342 -11.08 16.74 19.31
N ALA A 343 -11.62 15.78 18.55
CA ALA A 343 -12.14 14.52 19.09
C ALA A 343 -11.00 13.65 19.64
N THR A 344 -9.89 13.55 18.90
CA THR A 344 -8.68 12.83 19.33
C THR A 344 -8.11 13.41 20.63
N LYS A 345 -8.09 14.74 20.76
CA LYS A 345 -7.62 15.42 21.96
C LYS A 345 -8.55 15.16 23.15
N ALA A 346 -9.85 15.36 22.98
CA ALA A 346 -10.84 15.14 24.04
C ALA A 346 -10.82 13.70 24.58
N TRP A 347 -10.67 12.72 23.69
CA TRP A 347 -10.53 11.31 24.07
C TRP A 347 -9.26 11.06 24.91
N ASN A 348 -8.11 11.57 24.45
CA ASN A 348 -6.84 11.41 25.17
C ASN A 348 -6.85 12.10 26.53
N ASP A 349 -7.39 13.32 26.63
CA ASP A 349 -7.48 14.08 27.88
C ASP A 349 -8.30 13.28 28.92
N LYS A 350 -9.44 12.70 28.52
CA LYS A 350 -10.29 11.86 29.38
C LYS A 350 -9.54 10.60 29.85
N LEU A 351 -8.85 9.90 28.94
CA LEU A 351 -8.12 8.69 29.26
C LEU A 351 -6.95 8.96 30.22
N GLN A 352 -6.16 10.01 29.95
CA GLN A 352 -5.03 10.38 30.80
C GLN A 352 -5.47 10.88 32.18
N ALA A 353 -6.62 11.53 32.30
CA ALA A 353 -7.20 11.89 33.60
C ALA A 353 -7.56 10.65 34.44
N SER A 354 -8.05 9.57 33.81
CA SER A 354 -8.30 8.31 34.54
C SER A 354 -7.01 7.57 34.89
N LEU A 355 -6.09 7.44 33.94
CA LEU A 355 -4.77 6.83 34.15
C LEU A 355 -3.94 7.56 35.22
N GLY A 356 -4.07 8.89 35.32
CA GLY A 356 -3.41 9.71 36.34
C GLY A 356 -3.79 9.35 37.78
N ARG A 357 -4.92 8.65 37.99
CA ARG A 357 -5.35 8.14 39.30
C ARG A 357 -4.96 6.68 39.53
N SER A 358 -4.39 6.02 38.52
CA SER A 358 -4.00 4.62 38.61
C SER A 358 -2.66 4.45 39.33
N THR A 359 -2.39 3.24 39.78
CA THR A 359 -1.09 2.88 40.38
C THR A 359 0.08 3.07 39.41
N LEU A 360 -0.18 3.01 38.09
CA LEU A 360 0.83 3.26 37.05
C LEU A 360 1.33 4.71 37.03
N ALA A 361 0.47 5.66 37.45
CA ALA A 361 0.81 7.08 37.53
C ALA A 361 1.48 7.48 38.85
N SER A 362 1.53 6.57 39.84
CA SER A 362 2.14 6.87 41.14
C SER A 362 3.60 7.31 41.00
N ASP A 363 4.00 8.34 41.75
CA ASP A 363 5.39 8.78 41.86
C ASP A 363 6.30 7.73 42.49
N GLN A 364 5.72 6.74 43.16
CA GLN A 364 6.45 5.60 43.75
C GLN A 364 6.64 4.43 42.77
N CYS A 365 6.07 4.51 41.55
CA CYS A 365 6.16 3.47 40.53
C CYS A 365 7.08 3.90 39.38
N SER A 366 8.24 3.25 39.26
CA SER A 366 9.14 3.35 38.11
C SER A 366 8.72 2.34 37.04
N SER A 367 7.60 2.60 36.37
CA SER A 367 7.06 1.75 35.32
C SER A 367 7.61 2.13 33.95
N TRP A 368 8.03 1.13 33.16
CA TRP A 368 8.45 1.31 31.76
C TRP A 368 7.29 1.72 30.84
N TYR A 369 6.05 1.65 31.32
CA TYR A 369 4.85 2.14 30.64
C TYR A 369 4.62 3.65 30.80
N LYS A 370 5.32 4.30 31.73
CA LYS A 370 5.24 5.74 32.01
C LYS A 370 6.46 6.43 31.42
N SER A 371 6.26 7.38 30.52
CA SER A 371 7.36 8.18 29.97
C SER A 371 7.86 9.23 30.96
N ASP A 372 9.01 9.84 30.65
CA ASP A 372 9.65 10.86 31.49
C ASP A 372 8.76 12.08 31.77
N ASN A 373 7.83 12.40 30.86
CA ASN A 373 6.84 13.48 31.03
C ASN A 373 5.54 13.01 31.72
N GLY A 374 5.49 11.80 32.26
CA GLY A 374 4.35 11.24 32.99
C GLY A 374 3.23 10.66 32.12
N LEU A 375 3.38 10.66 30.80
CA LEU A 375 2.37 10.10 29.88
C LEU A 375 2.35 8.57 29.95
N ILE A 376 1.16 7.99 30.03
CA ILE A 376 0.95 6.53 29.98
C ILE A 376 0.23 6.22 28.68
N ALA A 377 0.99 5.91 27.63
CA ALA A 377 0.46 5.73 26.28
C ALA A 377 0.06 4.29 25.94
N THR A 378 0.45 3.32 26.77
CA THR A 378 0.36 1.89 26.49
C THR A 378 -0.84 1.20 27.13
N ASN A 379 -1.41 1.77 28.17
CA ASN A 379 -2.37 1.09 29.04
C ASN A 379 -3.76 1.73 28.96
N TRP A 380 -4.78 0.90 29.10
CA TRP A 380 -6.16 1.30 29.31
C TRP A 380 -6.46 1.41 30.81
N SER A 381 -7.28 2.38 31.23
CA SER A 381 -7.54 2.65 32.66
C SER A 381 -8.65 1.81 33.27
N GLU A 382 -9.54 1.22 32.47
CA GLU A 382 -10.75 0.54 32.94
C GLU A 382 -10.72 -0.97 32.64
N THR A 383 -11.86 -1.66 32.74
CA THR A 383 -11.95 -3.10 32.48
C THR A 383 -11.91 -3.43 30.98
N VAL A 384 -11.69 -4.70 30.64
CA VAL A 384 -11.77 -5.20 29.26
C VAL A 384 -13.18 -5.03 28.68
N VAL A 385 -14.21 -5.19 29.52
CA VAL A 385 -15.61 -4.98 29.10
C VAL A 385 -15.85 -3.52 28.78
N ASP A 386 -15.36 -2.59 29.61
CA ASP A 386 -15.47 -1.15 29.35
C ASP A 386 -14.74 -0.77 28.06
N TYR A 387 -13.55 -1.34 27.82
CA TYR A 387 -12.83 -1.12 26.57
C TYR A 387 -13.63 -1.61 25.36
N GLN A 388 -14.19 -2.81 25.44
CA GLN A 388 -15.02 -3.39 24.37
C GLN A 388 -16.26 -2.55 24.09
N LEU A 389 -16.95 -2.06 25.14
CA LEU A 389 -18.11 -1.19 25.00
C LEU A 389 -17.72 0.15 24.37
N GLU A 390 -16.62 0.76 24.81
CA GLU A 390 -16.14 2.04 24.26
C GLU A 390 -15.84 1.91 22.76
N VAL A 391 -15.11 0.86 22.34
CA VAL A 391 -14.74 0.67 20.91
C VAL A 391 -15.84 0.05 20.04
N SER A 392 -16.93 -0.45 20.64
CA SER A 392 -18.08 -0.97 19.91
C SER A 392 -18.93 0.13 19.26
N THR A 393 -18.70 1.40 19.62
CA THR A 393 -19.49 2.52 19.13
C THR A 393 -18.63 3.45 18.28
N ILE A 394 -19.13 3.81 17.10
CA ILE A 394 -18.51 4.79 16.21
C ILE A 394 -19.45 5.99 16.11
N ASP A 395 -18.95 7.18 16.43
CA ASP A 395 -19.66 8.43 16.18
C ASP A 395 -19.06 9.11 14.93
N TRP A 396 -19.78 9.07 13.81
CA TRP A 396 -19.28 9.62 12.55
C TRP A 396 -19.05 11.14 12.58
N SER A 397 -19.58 11.86 13.58
CA SER A 397 -19.32 13.29 13.74
C SER A 397 -17.88 13.60 14.17
N GLU A 398 -17.19 12.62 14.77
CA GLU A 398 -15.81 12.71 15.24
C GLU A 398 -14.77 12.59 14.10
N TYR A 399 -15.22 12.31 12.87
CA TYR A 399 -14.36 12.07 11.71
C TYR A 399 -14.59 13.10 10.59
N GLU A 400 -13.51 13.51 9.95
CA GLU A 400 -13.49 14.19 8.65
C GLU A 400 -13.50 13.16 7.53
N MET A 401 -14.43 13.31 6.58
CA MET A 401 -14.64 12.34 5.51
C MET A 401 -14.71 13.04 4.15
N GLN A 402 -14.03 12.50 3.14
CA GLN A 402 -13.96 13.04 1.77
C GLN A 402 -14.06 11.93 0.73
N GLY A 403 -14.73 12.19 -0.40
CA GLY A 403 -14.89 11.21 -1.49
C GLY A 403 -16.22 10.44 -1.44
N PRO A 404 -16.40 9.46 -2.34
CA PRO A 404 -17.66 8.73 -2.50
C PRO A 404 -18.08 7.98 -1.22
N GLY A 405 -19.33 8.15 -0.77
CA GLY A 405 -19.89 7.49 0.43
C GLY A 405 -19.74 8.28 1.74
N ALA A 406 -19.07 9.44 1.72
CA ALA A 406 -18.91 10.29 2.90
C ALA A 406 -20.23 10.84 3.45
N SER A 407 -21.20 11.16 2.59
CA SER A 407 -22.55 11.62 2.99
C SER A 407 -23.32 10.56 3.75
N ASP A 408 -23.22 9.31 3.31
CA ASP A 408 -23.98 8.19 3.86
C ASP A 408 -23.47 7.83 5.26
N LEU A 409 -22.16 7.87 5.46
CA LEU A 409 -21.56 7.70 6.78
C LEU A 409 -21.96 8.82 7.74
N ARG A 410 -22.00 10.08 7.28
CA ARG A 410 -22.49 11.20 8.12
C ARG A 410 -23.96 11.02 8.51
N ALA A 411 -24.80 10.59 7.58
CA ALA A 411 -26.23 10.37 7.85
C ALA A 411 -26.48 9.25 8.87
N LYS A 412 -25.57 8.27 8.98
CA LYS A 412 -25.65 7.19 9.98
C LYS A 412 -25.41 7.66 11.41
N GLY A 413 -24.85 8.86 11.63
CA GLY A 413 -24.65 9.43 12.96
C GLY A 413 -23.83 8.53 13.89
N ARG A 414 -24.39 8.14 15.02
CA ARG A 414 -23.75 7.23 15.98
C ARG A 414 -24.21 5.79 15.73
N VAL A 415 -23.28 4.89 15.51
CA VAL A 415 -23.54 3.47 15.20
C VAL A 415 -22.85 2.59 16.23
N SER A 416 -23.56 1.56 16.71
CA SER A 416 -23.00 0.55 17.63
C SER A 416 -22.94 -0.82 16.94
N TRP A 417 -21.87 -1.56 17.17
CA TRP A 417 -21.60 -2.88 16.65
C TRP A 417 -21.38 -3.85 17.81
N SER A 418 -22.38 -4.67 18.13
CA SER A 418 -22.27 -5.61 19.24
C SER A 418 -21.61 -6.93 18.81
N ARG A 419 -20.49 -7.24 19.44
CA ARG A 419 -19.92 -8.60 19.56
C ARG A 419 -19.49 -8.93 21.00
N VAL A 420 -19.90 -8.11 21.97
CA VAL A 420 -19.53 -8.28 23.37
C VAL A 420 -20.14 -9.57 23.90
N VAL A 421 -19.33 -10.63 23.91
CA VAL A 421 -19.59 -11.84 24.67
C VAL A 421 -18.72 -11.71 25.90
N GLU A 422 -19.35 -11.57 27.06
CA GLU A 422 -18.64 -11.64 28.34
C GLU A 422 -18.11 -13.08 28.50
N GLU A 423 -16.87 -13.35 28.07
CA GLU A 423 -16.22 -14.68 28.18
C GLU A 423 -15.91 -15.08 29.63
N SER A 424 -16.31 -14.24 30.58
CA SER A 424 -16.14 -14.47 32.01
C SER A 424 -17.31 -13.89 32.81
N GLN A 425 -18.54 -14.34 32.54
CA GLN A 425 -19.34 -14.74 33.69
C GLN A 425 -18.79 -16.11 34.10
N PRO A 426 -17.89 -16.23 35.10
CA PRO A 426 -17.90 -17.47 35.84
C PRO A 426 -19.36 -17.67 36.24
N TRP A 427 -19.90 -18.86 36.00
CA TRP A 427 -21.15 -19.28 36.59
C TRP A 427 -21.11 -18.96 38.10
N PHE A 428 -21.59 -17.79 38.51
CA PHE A 428 -21.67 -17.40 39.91
C PHE A 428 -22.79 -18.18 40.62
N SER A 429 -23.48 -19.07 39.91
CA SER A 429 -24.35 -20.10 40.48
C SER A 429 -23.59 -21.32 41.02
N SER A 430 -22.29 -21.50 40.75
CA SER A 430 -21.52 -22.64 41.27
C SER A 430 -20.51 -22.28 42.38
N TRP A 431 -20.22 -21.00 42.61
CA TRP A 431 -19.38 -20.59 43.76
C TRP A 431 -20.11 -20.64 45.11
N THR A 432 -21.43 -20.45 45.12
CA THR A 432 -22.24 -20.80 46.30
C THR A 432 -22.17 -22.30 46.58
N SER A 433 -21.99 -23.17 45.58
CA SER A 433 -21.86 -24.60 45.80
C SER A 433 -20.48 -25.01 46.34
N VAL A 434 -19.39 -24.36 45.91
CA VAL A 434 -18.03 -24.70 46.39
C VAL A 434 -17.76 -24.14 47.79
N ILE A 435 -18.29 -22.97 48.15
CA ILE A 435 -18.20 -22.46 49.54
C ILE A 435 -19.20 -23.20 50.46
N SER A 436 -20.35 -23.65 49.96
CA SER A 436 -21.33 -24.41 50.76
C SER A 436 -20.98 -25.89 50.96
N ILE A 437 -20.02 -26.45 50.20
CA ILE A 437 -19.49 -27.81 50.44
C ILE A 437 -18.23 -27.78 51.32
N GLY A 438 -17.49 -26.67 51.35
CA GLY A 438 -16.30 -26.51 52.21
C GLY A 438 -16.60 -26.28 53.70
N LEU A 439 -17.74 -25.68 54.04
CA LEU A 439 -18.12 -25.41 55.44
C LEU A 439 -18.68 -26.64 56.19
N PRO A 440 -19.54 -27.48 55.59
CA PRO A 440 -20.02 -28.69 56.25
C PRO A 440 -18.91 -29.74 56.43
N VAL A 441 -17.95 -29.84 55.51
CA VAL A 441 -16.86 -30.81 55.62
C VAL A 441 -15.87 -30.44 56.73
N ARG A 442 -15.65 -29.15 57.02
CA ARG A 442 -14.83 -28.72 58.15
C ARG A 442 -15.55 -28.85 59.50
N VAL A 443 -16.86 -28.62 59.55
CA VAL A 443 -17.65 -28.82 60.78
C VAL A 443 -17.92 -30.30 61.07
N LEU A 444 -18.16 -31.14 60.04
CA LEU A 444 -18.27 -32.59 60.22
C LEU A 444 -16.93 -33.21 60.59
N ALA A 445 -15.81 -32.81 59.97
CA ALA A 445 -14.47 -33.30 60.33
C ALA A 445 -14.07 -32.85 61.74
N ALA A 446 -14.38 -31.60 62.14
CA ALA A 446 -14.16 -31.14 63.51
C ALA A 446 -15.06 -31.87 64.52
N ALA A 447 -16.33 -32.14 64.18
CA ALA A 447 -17.25 -32.86 65.05
C ALA A 447 -16.94 -34.37 65.16
N THR A 448 -16.45 -35.02 64.09
CA THR A 448 -15.97 -36.43 64.14
C THR A 448 -14.61 -36.54 64.83
N LEU A 449 -13.73 -35.55 64.71
CA LEU A 449 -12.49 -35.50 65.50
C LEU A 449 -12.77 -35.27 66.99
N LEU A 450 -13.74 -34.40 67.35
CA LEU A 450 -14.12 -34.10 68.75
C LEU A 450 -14.98 -35.18 69.42
N SER A 451 -15.69 -36.03 68.67
CA SER A 451 -16.53 -37.13 69.21
C SER A 451 -15.87 -38.51 69.14
N SER A 452 -14.71 -38.63 68.51
CA SER A 452 -13.94 -39.88 68.53
C SER A 452 -13.32 -40.11 69.91
N ARG A 453 -13.64 -41.24 70.55
CA ARG A 453 -13.08 -41.68 71.85
C ARG A 453 -11.54 -41.78 71.88
N TRP A 454 -10.88 -41.66 70.73
CA TRP A 454 -9.42 -41.77 70.59
C TRP A 454 -8.66 -40.48 70.96
N LEU A 455 -9.31 -39.30 70.95
CA LEU A 455 -8.64 -38.01 71.25
C LEU A 455 -8.82 -37.53 72.70
N GLN A 456 -9.72 -38.12 73.49
CA GLN A 456 -9.85 -37.81 74.93
C GLN A 456 -8.69 -38.34 75.79
N THR A 457 -7.85 -39.22 75.25
CA THR A 457 -6.66 -39.77 75.94
C THR A 457 -5.36 -38.99 75.71
N LEU A 458 -5.37 -37.92 74.90
CA LEU A 458 -4.15 -37.19 74.52
C LEU A 458 -4.09 -35.72 75.02
N ILE A 459 -5.14 -35.19 75.65
CA ILE A 459 -5.18 -33.80 76.14
C ILE A 459 -5.87 -33.72 77.52
N LEU A 460 -5.30 -34.32 78.56
CA LEU A 460 -5.41 -33.87 79.96
C LEU A 460 -4.20 -34.43 80.73
N PRO A 461 -3.42 -33.61 81.46
CA PRO A 461 -2.45 -34.10 82.43
C PRO A 461 -3.18 -34.43 83.75
N GLY A 462 -3.01 -35.66 84.24
CA GLY A 462 -3.44 -36.08 85.58
C GLY A 462 -4.82 -36.71 85.63
#